data_AF-A0A523T7D8-F1
#
_entry.id   AF-A0A523T7D8-F1
#
_cell.length_a   1.000
_cell.length_b   1.000
_cell.length_c   1.000
_cell.angle_alpha   90.00
_cell.angle_beta   90.00
_cell.angle_gamma   90.00
#
_symmetry.space_group_name_H-M   'P 1'
#
loop_
_entity.id
_entity.type
_entity.pdbx_description
1 polymer ?
#
loop_
_entity_poly.entity_id
_entity_poly.type
_entity_poly.pdbx_seq_one_letter_code
_entity_poly.pdbx_strand_id
1 'polypeptide(L)'
;MVKSEIRLRYSGYILFTSKLLSVATGLAFVYMITRSVSTEEFGIWGNLSDVFSYFIILATVLPFWTTRFVAREHAGSAKTGLTANIFISIASTSIYLALLPTILSALQIGADYAMLYFIVSIQIVEFYTISALEAVLRAKEPQTIGYGLLIYEVCKVALGFTLIIHLKLGLLGA
;
A
#
# COMPACT_ATOMS: atom_id res chain seq x y z
N MET A 1 15.71 28.57 1.61
CA MET A 1 15.87 27.14 1.30
C MET A 1 16.57 27.07 -0.04
N VAL A 2 17.73 26.43 -0.15
CA VAL A 2 18.41 26.29 -1.47
C VAL A 2 17.51 25.43 -2.35
N LYS A 3 17.17 25.95 -3.53
CA LYS A 3 16.28 25.29 -4.49
C LYS A 3 17.02 24.06 -5.04
N SER A 4 16.75 22.88 -4.48
CA SER A 4 17.22 21.63 -5.04
C SER A 4 16.47 21.37 -6.34
N GLU A 5 17.13 21.57 -7.48
CA GLU A 5 16.52 21.27 -8.77
C GLU A 5 16.34 19.77 -8.93
N ILE A 6 15.10 19.35 -9.26
CA ILE A 6 14.80 17.95 -9.54
C ILE A 6 15.53 17.53 -10.81
N ARG A 7 16.41 16.54 -10.70
CA ARG A 7 17.12 15.94 -11.83
C ARG A 7 16.18 15.02 -12.61
N LEU A 8 15.34 15.61 -13.46
CA LEU A 8 14.23 14.92 -14.14
C LEU A 8 14.61 13.58 -14.77
N ARG A 9 15.73 13.53 -15.52
CA ARG A 9 16.22 12.29 -16.14
C ARG A 9 16.55 11.22 -15.10
N TYR A 10 17.31 11.58 -14.08
CA TYR A 10 17.73 10.67 -13.03
C TYR A 10 16.55 10.13 -12.23
N SER A 11 15.67 11.01 -11.75
CA SER A 11 14.48 10.62 -10.99
C SER A 11 13.52 9.80 -11.84
N GLY A 12 13.35 10.14 -13.12
CA GLY A 12 12.55 9.40 -14.09
C GLY A 12 13.10 7.98 -14.33
N TYR A 13 14.41 7.83 -14.57
CA TYR A 13 15.03 6.52 -14.74
C TYR A 13 14.87 5.65 -13.50
N ILE A 14 15.12 6.18 -12.30
CA ILE A 14 14.97 5.42 -11.05
C ILE A 14 13.53 4.94 -10.88
N LEU A 15 12.55 5.83 -11.03
CA LEU A 15 11.14 5.48 -10.90
C LEU A 15 10.72 4.42 -11.91
N PHE A 16 11.11 4.60 -13.18
CA PHE A 16 10.79 3.66 -14.25
C PHE A 16 11.39 2.27 -14.00
N THR A 17 12.70 2.21 -13.73
CA THR A 17 13.38 0.93 -13.46
C THR A 17 12.83 0.26 -12.20
N SER A 18 12.52 1.03 -11.14
CA SER A 18 11.92 0.48 -9.92
C SER A 18 10.55 -0.12 -10.18
N LYS A 19 9.71 0.54 -10.99
CA LYS A 19 8.40 0.01 -11.40
C LYS A 19 8.52 -1.24 -12.26
N LEU A 20 9.48 -1.27 -13.19
CA LEU A 20 9.73 -2.45 -14.03
C LEU A 20 10.16 -3.66 -13.18
N LEU A 21 11.06 -3.46 -12.22
CA LEU A 21 11.49 -4.51 -11.30
C LEU A 21 10.35 -4.98 -10.38
N SER A 22 9.50 -4.06 -9.91
CA SER A 22 8.31 -4.38 -9.11
C SER A 22 7.33 -5.33 -9.82
N VAL A 23 7.22 -5.24 -11.15
CA VAL A 23 6.41 -6.22 -11.92
C VAL A 23 7.00 -7.62 -11.81
N ALA A 24 8.33 -7.77 -11.97
CA ALA A 24 8.98 -9.07 -11.88
C ALA A 24 8.89 -9.69 -10.49
N THR A 25 9.13 -8.90 -9.44
CA THR A 25 9.02 -9.36 -8.04
C THR A 25 7.57 -9.62 -7.63
N GLY A 26 6.62 -8.83 -8.15
CA GLY A 26 5.18 -9.08 -7.99
C GLY A 26 4.75 -10.41 -8.59
N LEU A 27 5.21 -10.74 -9.80
CA LEU A 27 4.96 -12.03 -10.43
C LEU A 27 5.57 -13.19 -9.63
N ALA A 28 6.79 -13.03 -9.11
CA ALA A 28 7.41 -14.04 -8.25
C ALA A 28 6.59 -14.27 -6.97
N PHE A 29 6.08 -13.21 -6.36
CA PHE A 29 5.23 -13.30 -5.17
C PHE A 29 3.90 -13.99 -5.43
N VAL A 30 3.20 -13.62 -6.52
CA VAL A 30 1.96 -14.31 -6.95
C VAL A 30 2.23 -15.78 -7.25
N TYR A 31 3.37 -16.11 -7.86
CA TYR A 31 3.77 -17.50 -8.09
C TYR A 31 3.95 -18.27 -6.77
N MET A 32 4.58 -17.66 -5.75
CA MET A 32 4.72 -18.28 -4.43
C MET A 32 3.36 -18.58 -3.79
N ILE A 33 2.43 -17.62 -3.81
CA ILE A 33 1.08 -17.80 -3.25
C ILE A 33 0.32 -18.90 -4.00
N THR A 34 0.20 -18.77 -5.33
CA THR A 34 -0.58 -19.70 -6.16
C THR A 34 -0.10 -21.15 -6.09
N ARG A 35 1.17 -21.39 -5.74
CA ARG A 35 1.73 -22.72 -5.53
C ARG A 35 1.52 -23.27 -4.11
N SER A 36 1.17 -22.41 -3.16
CA SER A 36 1.17 -22.73 -1.73
C SER A 36 -0.23 -22.74 -1.10
N VAL A 37 -1.21 -22.11 -1.72
CA VAL A 37 -2.60 -22.04 -1.22
C VAL A 37 -3.58 -22.72 -2.17
N SER A 38 -4.74 -23.11 -1.64
CA SER A 38 -5.84 -23.66 -2.43
C SER A 38 -6.49 -22.60 -3.34
N THR A 39 -7.25 -23.05 -4.34
CA THR A 39 -8.00 -22.15 -5.24
C THR A 39 -8.99 -21.27 -4.46
N GLU A 40 -9.59 -21.80 -3.40
CA GLU A 40 -10.52 -21.08 -2.53
C GLU A 40 -9.78 -19.97 -1.76
N GLU A 41 -8.68 -20.30 -1.09
CA GLU A 41 -7.84 -19.31 -0.38
C GLU A 41 -7.28 -18.24 -1.31
N PHE A 42 -6.91 -18.59 -2.54
CA PHE A 42 -6.49 -17.62 -3.55
C PHE A 42 -7.62 -16.65 -3.90
N GLY A 43 -8.87 -17.13 -3.96
CA GLY A 43 -10.05 -16.29 -4.13
C GLY A 43 -10.31 -15.36 -2.94
N ILE A 44 -10.04 -15.81 -1.71
CA ILE A 44 -10.09 -14.98 -0.50
C ILE A 44 -9.03 -13.88 -0.55
N TRP A 45 -7.80 -14.22 -0.98
CA TRP A 45 -6.72 -13.26 -1.16
C TRP A 45 -7.08 -12.14 -2.16
N GLY A 46 -7.74 -12.51 -3.27
CA GLY A 46 -8.27 -11.54 -4.23
C GLY A 46 -9.33 -10.62 -3.60
N ASN A 47 -10.30 -11.21 -2.87
CA ASN A 47 -11.33 -10.43 -2.18
C ASN A 47 -10.76 -9.45 -1.14
N LEU A 48 -9.69 -9.81 -0.43
CA LEU A 48 -9.02 -8.89 0.49
C LEU A 48 -8.58 -7.62 -0.24
N SER A 49 -7.99 -7.77 -1.44
CA SER A 49 -7.54 -6.65 -2.27
C SER A 49 -8.71 -5.79 -2.77
N ASP A 50 -9.82 -6.43 -3.16
CA ASP A 50 -11.03 -5.74 -3.61
C ASP A 50 -11.66 -4.94 -2.47
N VAL A 51 -11.86 -5.57 -1.30
CA VAL A 51 -12.40 -4.92 -0.10
C VAL A 51 -11.52 -3.75 0.30
N PHE A 52 -10.21 -3.95 0.42
CA PHE A 52 -9.24 -2.91 0.72
C PHE A 52 -9.39 -1.69 -0.20
N SER A 53 -9.54 -1.92 -1.51
CA SER A 53 -9.66 -0.87 -2.52
C SER A 53 -10.84 0.08 -2.28
N TYR A 54 -11.97 -0.41 -1.77
CA TYR A 54 -13.12 0.44 -1.44
C TYR A 54 -12.84 1.43 -0.32
N PHE A 55 -12.03 1.05 0.68
CA PHE A 55 -11.75 1.89 1.85
C PHE A 55 -10.58 2.88 1.63
N ILE A 56 -9.81 2.71 0.56
CA ILE A 56 -8.72 3.62 0.18
C ILE A 56 -9.07 4.60 -0.94
N ILE A 57 -10.32 4.66 -1.41
CA ILE A 57 -10.72 5.51 -2.54
C ILE A 57 -10.41 7.00 -2.32
N LEU A 58 -10.44 7.47 -1.06
CA LEU A 58 -10.12 8.86 -0.72
C LEU A 58 -8.63 9.11 -0.46
N ALA A 59 -7.79 8.07 -0.45
CA ALA A 59 -6.39 8.15 -0.02
C ALA A 59 -5.54 9.07 -0.88
N THR A 60 -5.93 9.33 -2.13
CA THR A 60 -5.19 10.19 -3.08
C THR A 60 -5.81 11.59 -3.25
N VAL A 61 -7.02 11.81 -2.70
CA VAL A 61 -7.77 13.06 -2.89
C VAL A 61 -7.04 14.26 -2.28
N LEU A 62 -6.62 14.17 -1.01
CA LEU A 62 -5.83 15.22 -0.38
C LEU A 62 -4.37 15.23 -0.87
N PRO A 63 -3.68 14.08 -1.03
CA PRO A 63 -2.31 14.06 -1.58
C PRO A 63 -2.13 14.75 -2.94
N PHE A 64 -3.15 14.74 -3.81
CA PHE A 64 -3.15 15.52 -5.05
C PHE A 64 -2.91 17.02 -4.78
N TRP A 65 -3.66 17.61 -3.84
CA TRP A 65 -3.50 19.01 -3.46
C TRP A 65 -2.23 19.26 -2.65
N THR A 66 -1.84 18.32 -1.78
CA THR A 66 -0.58 18.38 -1.02
C THR A 66 0.61 18.54 -1.95
N THR A 67 0.69 17.74 -3.02
CA THR A 67 1.77 17.84 -4.02
C THR A 67 1.84 19.26 -4.61
N ARG A 68 0.70 19.82 -5.01
CA ARG A 68 0.61 21.16 -5.61
C ARG A 68 1.02 22.26 -4.63
N PHE A 69 0.56 22.20 -3.39
CA PHE A 69 0.88 23.23 -2.39
C PHE A 69 2.32 23.15 -1.90
N VAL A 70 2.87 21.94 -1.77
CA VAL A 70 4.29 21.73 -1.45
C VAL A 70 5.18 22.25 -2.57
N ALA A 71 4.86 21.96 -3.83
CA ALA A 71 5.60 22.46 -4.99
C ALA A 71 5.57 24.00 -5.12
N ARG A 72 4.54 24.65 -4.55
CA ARG A 72 4.40 26.11 -4.47
C ARG A 72 4.95 26.72 -3.19
N GLU A 73 5.64 25.91 -2.38
CA GLU A 73 6.31 26.34 -1.13
C GLU A 73 5.36 26.95 -0.08
N HIS A 74 4.08 26.57 -0.09
CA HIS A 74 3.16 27.00 0.97
C HIS A 74 3.55 26.34 2.29
N ALA A 75 3.87 27.16 3.29
CA ALA A 75 4.31 26.71 4.61
C ALA A 75 3.26 25.80 5.27
N GLY A 76 3.72 24.72 5.90
CA GLY A 76 2.85 23.76 6.60
C GLY A 76 2.06 22.79 5.71
N SER A 77 2.03 22.99 4.39
CA SER A 77 1.26 22.14 3.45
C SER A 77 1.55 20.64 3.58
N ALA A 78 2.82 20.26 3.74
CA ALA A 78 3.20 18.86 3.95
C ALA A 78 2.63 18.28 5.24
N LYS A 79 2.73 19.02 6.36
CA LYS A 79 2.23 18.58 7.67
C LYS A 79 0.70 18.49 7.66
N THR A 80 0.02 19.51 7.16
CA THR A 80 -1.45 19.53 7.04
C THR A 80 -1.94 18.40 6.15
N GLY A 81 -1.31 18.17 4.99
CA GLY A 81 -1.65 17.08 4.09
C GLY A 81 -1.53 15.71 4.73
N LEU A 82 -0.43 15.46 5.45
CA LEU A 82 -0.22 14.20 6.18
C LEU A 82 -1.23 14.02 7.31
N THR A 83 -1.39 15.02 8.17
CA THR A 83 -2.31 14.95 9.31
C THR A 83 -3.76 14.76 8.85
N ALA A 84 -4.19 15.47 7.82
CA ALA A 84 -5.54 15.32 7.28
C ALA A 84 -5.76 13.92 6.67
N ASN A 85 -4.76 13.37 5.95
CA ASN A 85 -4.90 12.01 5.40
C ASN A 85 -4.97 10.93 6.49
N ILE A 86 -4.25 11.11 7.60
CA ILE A 86 -4.33 10.22 8.78
C ILE A 86 -5.73 10.31 9.43
N PHE A 87 -6.32 11.50 9.54
CA PHE A 87 -7.69 11.61 10.06
C PHE A 87 -8.71 10.88 9.18
N ILE A 88 -8.58 11.00 7.85
CA ILE A 88 -9.43 10.25 6.92
C ILE A 88 -9.18 8.76 7.05
N SER A 89 -7.93 8.32 7.22
CA SER A 89 -7.62 6.90 7.37
C SER A 89 -8.21 6.32 8.65
N ILE A 90 -8.19 7.06 9.77
CA ILE A 90 -8.83 6.66 11.03
C ILE A 90 -10.34 6.50 10.82
N ALA A 91 -10.99 7.46 10.18
CA ALA A 91 -12.42 7.37 9.87
C ALA A 91 -12.73 6.17 8.96
N SER A 92 -11.98 5.99 7.88
CA SER A 92 -12.15 4.88 6.93
C SER A 92 -11.94 3.52 7.62
N THR A 93 -10.88 3.40 8.42
CA THR A 93 -10.57 2.18 9.20
C THR A 93 -11.66 1.89 10.24
N SER A 94 -12.22 2.92 10.87
CA SER A 94 -13.31 2.74 11.83
C SER A 94 -14.58 2.23 11.16
N ILE A 95 -14.92 2.77 9.98
CA ILE A 95 -16.05 2.28 9.17
C ILE A 95 -15.78 0.85 8.71
N TYR A 96 -14.56 0.55 8.26
CA TYR A 96 -14.15 -0.80 7.87
C TYR A 96 -14.35 -1.81 9.00
N LEU A 97 -13.82 -1.53 10.20
CA LEU A 97 -13.94 -2.41 11.36
C LEU A 97 -15.40 -2.59 11.80
N ALA A 98 -16.22 -1.53 11.73
CA ALA A 98 -17.64 -1.61 12.05
C ALA A 98 -18.41 -2.51 11.05
N LEU A 99 -18.03 -2.47 9.77
CA LEU A 99 -18.63 -3.28 8.71
C LEU A 99 -18.04 -4.69 8.59
N LEU A 100 -16.94 -4.99 9.29
CA LEU A 100 -16.21 -6.24 9.15
C LEU A 100 -17.10 -7.50 9.31
N PRO A 101 -18.00 -7.62 10.32
CA PRO A 101 -18.88 -8.78 10.43
C PRO A 101 -19.84 -8.92 9.23
N THR A 102 -20.35 -7.80 8.72
CA THR A 102 -21.24 -7.75 7.56
C THR A 102 -20.50 -8.16 6.29
N ILE A 103 -19.25 -7.69 6.12
CA ILE A 103 -18.40 -8.05 4.98
C ILE A 103 -18.13 -9.56 4.97
N LEU A 104 -17.69 -10.13 6.11
CA LEU A 104 -17.41 -11.56 6.21
C LEU A 104 -18.65 -12.41 5.90
N SER A 105 -19.81 -12.04 6.44
CA SER A 105 -21.08 -12.71 6.19
C SER A 105 -21.51 -12.62 4.72
N ALA A 106 -21.45 -11.42 4.13
CA ALA A 106 -21.86 -11.17 2.75
C ALA A 106 -20.98 -11.89 1.73
N LEU A 107 -19.68 -12.02 2.02
CA LEU A 107 -18.72 -12.73 1.19
C LEU A 107 -18.62 -14.23 1.53
N GLN A 108 -19.44 -14.72 2.48
CA GLN A 108 -19.46 -16.11 2.94
C GLN A 108 -18.08 -16.63 3.41
N ILE A 109 -17.31 -15.75 4.06
CA ILE A 109 -15.97 -16.06 4.54
C ILE A 109 -16.04 -16.70 5.92
N GLY A 110 -15.38 -17.85 6.08
CA GLY A 110 -15.27 -18.54 7.35
C GLY A 110 -14.57 -17.71 8.43
N ALA A 111 -14.94 -17.92 9.70
CA ALA A 111 -14.37 -17.20 10.84
C ALA A 111 -12.84 -17.39 10.98
N ASP A 112 -12.31 -18.50 10.46
CA ASP A 112 -10.86 -18.80 10.47
C ASP A 112 -10.03 -17.76 9.71
N TYR A 113 -10.62 -17.06 8.74
CA TYR A 113 -9.95 -16.00 7.98
C TYR A 113 -10.20 -14.60 8.54
N ALA A 114 -10.95 -14.44 9.64
CA ALA A 114 -11.27 -13.13 10.20
C ALA A 114 -10.02 -12.31 10.57
N MET A 115 -8.94 -12.99 10.99
CA MET A 115 -7.66 -12.34 11.30
C MET A 115 -7.03 -11.67 10.07
N LEU A 116 -7.13 -12.27 8.88
CA LEU A 116 -6.62 -11.68 7.64
C LEU A 116 -7.34 -10.38 7.30
N TYR A 117 -8.66 -10.39 7.42
CA TYR A 117 -9.45 -9.18 7.21
C TYR A 117 -9.16 -8.13 8.29
N PHE A 118 -8.92 -8.53 9.54
CA PHE A 118 -8.49 -7.59 10.56
C PHE A 118 -7.15 -6.90 10.21
N ILE A 119 -6.19 -7.60 9.60
CA ILE A 119 -4.91 -7.01 9.16
C ILE A 119 -5.13 -5.91 8.10
N VAL A 120 -6.15 -6.02 7.25
CA VAL A 120 -6.49 -4.97 6.26
C VAL A 120 -6.76 -3.63 6.93
N SER A 121 -7.28 -3.60 8.17
CA SER A 121 -7.47 -2.35 8.92
C SER A 121 -6.16 -1.57 9.11
N ILE A 122 -5.05 -2.29 9.33
CA ILE A 122 -3.71 -1.70 9.47
C ILE A 122 -3.20 -1.23 8.11
N GLN A 123 -3.42 -2.04 7.05
CA GLN A 123 -3.03 -1.69 5.68
C GLN A 123 -3.74 -0.42 5.17
N ILE A 124 -4.99 -0.19 5.58
CA ILE A 124 -5.71 1.06 5.25
C ILE A 124 -4.92 2.26 5.79
N VAL A 125 -4.57 2.27 7.08
CA VAL A 125 -3.81 3.38 7.68
C VAL A 125 -2.44 3.54 7.03
N GLU A 126 -1.75 2.42 6.77
CA GLU A 126 -0.47 2.40 6.05
C GLU A 126 -0.58 3.08 4.68
N PHE A 127 -1.57 2.68 3.87
CA PHE A 127 -1.71 3.17 2.50
C PHE A 127 -2.01 4.67 2.43
N TYR A 128 -2.88 5.18 3.31
CA TYR A 128 -3.11 6.63 3.41
C TYR A 128 -1.83 7.37 3.83
N THR A 129 -1.05 6.79 4.76
CA THR A 129 0.20 7.40 5.21
C THR A 129 1.23 7.44 4.07
N ILE A 130 1.43 6.33 3.36
CA ILE A 130 2.32 6.24 2.19
C ILE A 130 1.87 7.23 1.11
N SER A 131 0.58 7.28 0.78
CA SER A 131 0.04 8.19 -0.23
C SER A 131 0.33 9.65 0.09
N ALA A 132 0.22 10.06 1.36
CA ALA A 132 0.53 11.40 1.80
C ALA A 132 2.03 11.71 1.76
N LEU A 133 2.87 10.77 2.18
CA LEU A 133 4.34 10.92 2.13
C LEU A 133 4.84 10.98 0.69
N GLU A 134 4.35 10.11 -0.18
CA GLU A 134 4.70 10.10 -1.61
C GLU A 134 4.30 11.39 -2.31
N ALA A 135 3.18 12.01 -1.96
CA ALA A 135 2.80 13.33 -2.50
C ALA A 135 3.81 14.43 -2.13
N VAL A 136 4.35 14.40 -0.91
CA VAL A 136 5.40 15.34 -0.50
C VAL A 136 6.70 15.06 -1.25
N LEU A 137 7.10 13.78 -1.34
CA LEU A 137 8.31 13.37 -2.05
C LEU A 137 8.23 13.68 -3.55
N ARG A 138 7.07 13.51 -4.18
CA ARG A 138 6.88 13.80 -5.60
C ARG A 138 7.14 15.28 -5.95
N ALA A 139 6.91 16.18 -5.01
CA ALA A 139 7.18 17.61 -5.19
C ALA A 139 8.66 18.00 -4.95
N LYS A 140 9.44 17.16 -4.25
CA LYS A 140 10.80 17.51 -3.80
C LYS A 140 11.88 16.57 -4.32
N GLU A 141 11.68 15.26 -4.17
CA GLU A 141 12.66 14.21 -4.43
C GLU A 141 11.98 12.93 -4.97
N PRO A 142 11.50 12.94 -6.23
CA PRO A 142 10.71 11.83 -6.77
C PRO A 142 11.46 10.49 -6.81
N GLN A 143 12.80 10.51 -6.92
CA GLN A 143 13.63 9.31 -6.91
C GLN A 143 13.48 8.48 -5.62
N THR A 144 13.19 9.13 -4.49
CA THR A 144 13.07 8.47 -3.18
C THR A 144 11.87 7.54 -3.14
N ILE A 145 10.82 7.83 -3.90
CA ILE A 145 9.67 6.92 -4.08
C ILE A 145 10.11 5.62 -4.75
N GLY A 146 11.01 5.69 -5.74
CA GLY A 146 11.57 4.52 -6.40
C GLY A 146 12.37 3.64 -5.44
N TYR A 147 13.21 4.24 -4.59
CA TYR A 147 13.94 3.50 -3.56
C TYR A 147 13.02 2.82 -2.54
N GLY A 148 11.99 3.53 -2.10
CA GLY A 148 10.97 2.96 -1.21
C GLY A 148 10.28 1.75 -1.83
N LEU A 149 9.91 1.83 -3.11
CA LEU A 149 9.34 0.71 -3.86
C LEU A 149 10.30 -0.49 -3.93
N LEU A 150 11.58 -0.27 -4.23
CA LEU A 150 12.56 -1.36 -4.29
C LEU A 150 12.74 -2.06 -2.94
N ILE A 151 12.82 -1.30 -1.85
CA ILE A 151 12.91 -1.85 -0.49
C ILE A 151 11.66 -2.67 -0.17
N TYR A 152 10.47 -2.14 -0.47
CA TYR A 152 9.21 -2.85 -0.30
C TYR A 152 9.19 -4.17 -1.07
N GLU A 153 9.60 -4.18 -2.34
CA GLU A 153 9.62 -5.39 -3.17
C GLU A 153 10.61 -6.44 -2.66
N VAL A 154 11.81 -6.03 -2.25
CA VAL A 154 12.80 -6.95 -1.67
C VAL A 154 12.29 -7.55 -0.37
N CYS A 155 11.73 -6.72 0.53
CA CYS A 155 11.14 -7.18 1.78
C CYS A 155 9.96 -8.14 1.52
N LYS A 156 9.04 -7.78 0.62
CA LYS A 156 7.88 -8.60 0.26
C LYS A 156 8.29 -9.97 -0.25
N VAL A 157 9.27 -10.05 -1.16
CA VAL A 157 9.73 -11.34 -1.69
C VAL A 157 10.48 -12.14 -0.64
N ALA A 158 11.37 -11.52 0.13
CA ALA A 158 12.14 -12.22 1.17
C ALA A 158 11.25 -12.76 2.29
N LEU A 159 10.31 -11.95 2.77
CA LEU A 159 9.33 -12.35 3.78
C LEU A 159 8.34 -13.37 3.21
N GLY A 160 7.83 -13.16 2.00
CA GLY A 160 6.95 -14.12 1.34
C GLY A 160 7.61 -15.49 1.18
N PHE A 161 8.86 -15.54 0.72
CA PHE A 161 9.62 -16.79 0.63
C PHE A 161 9.77 -17.47 2.01
N THR A 162 10.04 -16.70 3.05
CA THR A 162 10.22 -17.25 4.41
C THR A 162 8.89 -17.73 5.01
N LEU A 163 7.85 -16.90 4.97
CA LEU A 163 6.56 -17.16 5.62
C LEU A 163 5.71 -18.17 4.84
N ILE A 164 5.67 -18.05 3.51
CA ILE A 164 4.85 -18.91 2.64
C ILE A 164 5.57 -20.24 2.38
N ILE A 165 6.84 -20.22 1.95
CA ILE A 165 7.53 -21.43 1.49
C ILE A 165 8.19 -22.20 2.65
N HIS A 166 8.98 -21.51 3.48
CA HIS A 166 9.71 -22.18 4.57
C HIS A 166 8.81 -22.53 5.76
N LEU A 167 8.00 -21.58 6.23
CA LEU A 167 7.13 -21.77 7.39
C LEU A 167 5.77 -22.35 7.03
N LYS A 168 5.43 -22.41 5.74
CA LYS A 168 4.19 -23.02 5.22
C LYS A 168 2.93 -22.44 5.89
N LEU A 169 2.93 -21.13 6.13
CA LEU A 169 1.80 -20.42 6.74
C LEU A 169 0.61 -20.23 5.78
N GLY A 170 0.71 -20.71 4.54
CA GLY A 170 -0.34 -20.59 3.53
C GLY A 170 -0.71 -19.13 3.28
N LEU A 171 -2.01 -18.84 3.31
CA LEU A 171 -2.54 -17.49 3.11
C LEU A 171 -2.15 -16.51 4.24
N LEU A 172 -1.94 -16.98 5.47
CA LEU A 172 -1.50 -16.11 6.59
C LEU A 172 -0.07 -15.59 6.41
N GLY A 173 0.75 -16.27 5.61
CA GLY A 173 2.11 -15.84 5.30
C GLY A 173 2.22 -14.87 4.13
N ALA A 174 1.12 -14.63 3.41
CA ALA A 174 1.02 -13.73 2.26
C ALA A 174 0.68 -12.30 2.67
#